data_AF-A0A7S1HR21-F1
#
_entry.id   AF-A0A7S1HR21-F1
#
_cell.length_a   1.000
_cell.length_b   1.000
_cell.length_c   1.000
_cell.angle_alpha   90.00
_cell.angle_beta   90.00
_cell.angle_gamma   90.00
#
_symmetry.space_group_name_H-M   'P 1'
#
loop_
_entity.id
_entity.type
_entity.pdbx_description
1 polymer ?
#
loop_
_entity_poly.entity_id
_entity_poly.type
_entity_poly.pdbx_seq_one_letter_code
_entity_poly.pdbx_strand_id
1 'polypeptide(L)'
;TYKNVPNWHRDLVRVCENIPIVLVGNKVDVKERKVKAKQITFHRKKNLQYYDISAKSNYNFEKPFLWLARKLVGDPNLVFVESPALKPPEVVIDQSTVAQYEQELTAAQNVPLPDEDEDL
;
A
#
# COMPACT_ATOMS: atom_id res chain seq x y z
N THR A 1 8.07 1.58 11.73
CA THR A 1 8.08 0.31 10.96
C THR A 1 8.61 0.50 9.56
N TYR A 2 8.29 1.60 8.86
CA TYR A 2 8.70 1.84 7.48
C TYR A 2 10.22 1.71 7.20
N LYS A 3 11.10 2.17 8.12
CA LYS A 3 12.57 2.03 7.98
C LYS A 3 13.06 0.59 7.77
N ASN A 4 12.31 -0.41 8.23
CA ASN A 4 12.71 -1.83 8.10
C ASN A 4 12.19 -2.49 6.81
N VAL A 5 11.37 -1.80 6.00
CA VAL A 5 10.81 -2.34 4.76
C VAL A 5 11.89 -2.82 3.77
N PRO A 6 13.01 -2.10 3.56
CA PRO A 6 14.08 -2.57 2.68
C PRO A 6 14.70 -3.90 3.12
N ASN A 7 14.85 -4.11 4.44
CA ASN A 7 15.38 -5.34 5.01
C ASN A 7 14.44 -6.52 4.73
N TRP A 8 13.15 -6.35 5.01
CA TRP A 8 12.14 -7.38 4.72
C TRP A 8 12.06 -7.72 3.23
N HIS A 9 12.10 -6.71 2.36
CA HIS A 9 12.10 -6.92 0.92
C HIS A 9 13.34 -7.69 0.45
N ARG A 10 14.52 -7.31 0.94
CA ARG A 10 15.78 -8.02 0.62
C ARG A 10 15.71 -9.48 1.04
N ASP A 11 15.27 -9.75 2.26
CA ASP A 11 15.23 -11.10 2.81
C ASP A 11 14.20 -11.97 2.07
N LEU A 12 13.07 -11.38 1.64
CA LEU A 12 12.05 -12.06 0.83
C LEU A 12 12.56 -12.39 -0.58
N VAL A 13 13.10 -11.40 -1.30
CA VAL A 13 13.57 -11.58 -2.68
C VAL A 13 14.77 -12.55 -2.76
N ARG A 14 15.56 -12.65 -1.69
CA ARG A 14 16.66 -13.62 -1.60
C ARG A 14 16.19 -15.07 -1.66
N VAL A 15 14.96 -15.36 -1.22
CA VAL A 15 14.40 -16.72 -1.21
C VAL A 15 13.45 -16.94 -2.40
N CYS A 16 12.60 -15.97 -2.68
CA CYS A 16 11.61 -16.01 -3.76
C CYS A 16 11.91 -14.92 -4.77
N GLU A 17 12.55 -15.29 -5.88
CA GLU A 17 12.83 -14.37 -6.97
C GLU A 17 11.57 -14.08 -7.81
N ASN A 18 11.41 -12.83 -8.26
CA ASN A 18 10.39 -12.38 -9.23
C ASN A 18 8.91 -12.59 -8.86
N ILE A 19 8.57 -12.70 -7.56
CA ILE A 19 7.16 -12.74 -7.13
C ILE A 19 6.52 -11.34 -7.14
N PRO A 20 5.21 -11.21 -7.44
CA PRO A 20 4.49 -9.95 -7.31
C PRO A 20 4.37 -9.56 -5.82
N ILE A 21 4.83 -8.36 -5.46
CA ILE A 21 4.84 -7.86 -4.08
C ILE A 21 4.04 -6.55 -3.99
N VAL A 22 3.25 -6.43 -2.93
CA VAL A 22 2.49 -5.21 -2.60
C VAL A 22 2.95 -4.69 -1.24
N LEU A 23 3.28 -3.40 -1.17
CA LEU A 23 3.56 -2.70 0.08
C LEU A 23 2.25 -2.11 0.64
N VAL A 24 1.94 -2.40 1.90
CA VAL A 24 0.73 -1.89 2.55
C VAL A 24 1.06 -0.98 3.73
N GLY A 25 0.48 0.21 3.74
CA GLY A 25 0.51 1.14 4.88
C GLY A 25 -0.71 0.93 5.75
N ASN A 26 -0.59 0.15 6.82
CA ASN A 26 -1.71 -0.12 7.73
C ASN A 26 -1.92 1.02 8.76
N LYS A 27 -3.14 1.09 9.32
CA LYS A 27 -3.59 2.01 10.38
C LYS A 27 -3.84 3.46 9.92
N VAL A 28 -4.33 3.65 8.70
CA VAL A 28 -4.68 5.00 8.21
C VAL A 28 -5.88 5.63 8.90
N ASP A 29 -6.60 4.88 9.74
CA ASP A 29 -7.62 5.39 10.66
C ASP A 29 -7.04 6.28 11.78
N VAL A 30 -5.73 6.20 12.05
CA VAL A 30 -5.08 7.00 13.09
C VAL A 30 -4.74 8.39 12.53
N LYS A 31 -5.40 9.42 13.08
CA LYS A 31 -5.20 10.82 12.68
C LYS A 31 -3.74 11.28 12.76
N GLU A 32 -3.01 10.82 13.77
CA GLU A 32 -1.60 11.16 13.96
C GLU A 32 -0.67 10.25 13.13
N ARG A 33 -0.78 10.38 11.79
CA ARG A 33 0.04 9.63 10.84
C ARG A 33 1.49 10.12 10.86
N LYS A 34 2.39 9.32 11.44
CA LYS A 34 3.83 9.64 11.51
C LYS A 34 4.58 9.51 10.17
N VAL A 35 4.17 8.55 9.33
CA VAL A 35 4.79 8.32 8.01
C VAL A 35 3.84 8.82 6.94
N LYS A 36 4.13 9.98 6.35
CA LYS A 36 3.28 10.62 5.34
C LYS A 36 3.54 10.06 3.94
N ALA A 37 2.59 10.21 3.02
CA ALA A 37 2.70 9.70 1.64
C ALA A 37 4.02 10.11 0.95
N LYS A 38 4.48 11.34 1.15
CA LYS A 38 5.75 11.86 0.58
C LYS A 38 7.00 11.11 1.02
N GLN A 39 6.99 10.50 2.21
CA GLN A 39 8.13 9.73 2.74
C GLN A 39 8.15 8.29 2.23
N ILE A 40 7.07 7.84 1.59
CA ILE A 40 6.90 6.45 1.16
C ILE A 40 7.39 6.34 -0.29
N THR A 41 8.70 6.30 -0.49
CA THR A 41 9.34 6.24 -1.81
C THR A 41 9.77 4.83 -2.24
N PHE A 42 9.87 3.88 -1.30
CA PHE A 42 10.45 2.56 -1.53
C PHE A 42 9.72 1.76 -2.62
N HIS A 43 8.39 1.86 -2.65
CA HIS A 43 7.57 1.17 -3.64
C HIS A 43 7.89 1.63 -5.07
N ARG A 44 8.20 2.91 -5.28
CA ARG A 44 8.62 3.43 -6.59
C ARG A 44 10.04 2.96 -6.95
N LYS A 45 10.98 2.96 -5.99
CA LYS A 45 12.35 2.47 -6.21
C LYS A 45 12.40 0.99 -6.62
N LYS A 46 11.44 0.17 -6.16
CA LYS A 46 11.37 -1.28 -6.46
C LYS A 46 10.21 -1.69 -7.36
N ASN A 47 9.52 -0.73 -7.98
CA ASN A 47 8.34 -0.95 -8.84
C ASN A 47 7.26 -1.84 -8.19
N LEU A 48 7.03 -1.64 -6.90
CA LEU A 48 6.01 -2.32 -6.11
C LEU A 48 4.73 -1.48 -6.08
N GLN A 49 3.59 -2.16 -5.98
CA GLN A 49 2.33 -1.48 -5.75
C GLN A 49 2.23 -1.06 -4.27
N TYR A 50 1.71 0.15 -4.01
CA TYR A 50 1.46 0.64 -2.66
C TYR A 50 -0.03 0.91 -2.42
N TYR A 51 -0.53 0.51 -1.26
CA TYR A 51 -1.88 0.83 -0.81
C TYR A 51 -1.90 1.24 0.66
N ASP A 52 -2.63 2.31 0.95
CA ASP A 52 -3.05 2.67 2.30
C ASP A 52 -4.25 1.81 2.70
N ILE A 53 -4.15 1.08 3.82
CA ILE A 53 -5.19 0.19 4.33
C ILE A 53 -5.49 0.47 5.80
N SER A 54 -6.69 0.09 6.24
CA SER A 54 -7.00 0.03 7.67
C SER A 54 -7.78 -1.25 7.97
N ALA A 55 -7.15 -2.14 8.72
CA ALA A 55 -7.80 -3.38 9.17
C ALA A 55 -8.96 -3.13 10.15
N LYS A 56 -9.01 -1.97 10.82
CA LYS A 56 -10.09 -1.62 11.75
C LYS A 56 -11.35 -1.11 11.08
N SER A 57 -11.19 -0.44 9.95
CA SER A 57 -12.29 0.15 9.18
C SER A 57 -12.62 -0.61 7.91
N ASN A 58 -11.88 -1.67 7.62
CA ASN A 58 -11.90 -2.40 6.34
C ASN A 58 -11.57 -1.54 5.11
N TYR A 59 -10.99 -0.35 5.30
CA TYR A 59 -10.62 0.54 4.20
C TYR A 59 -9.54 -0.09 3.30
N ASN A 60 -9.82 -0.12 1.99
CA ASN A 60 -8.96 -0.68 0.93
C ASN A 60 -8.47 -2.11 1.17
N PHE A 61 -9.14 -2.89 2.04
CA PHE A 61 -8.69 -4.22 2.42
C PHE A 61 -8.53 -5.16 1.22
N GLU A 62 -9.43 -5.07 0.25
CA GLU A 62 -9.43 -5.94 -0.93
C GLU A 62 -8.41 -5.56 -2.01
N LYS A 63 -7.98 -4.29 -2.06
CA LYS A 63 -7.15 -3.77 -3.16
C LYS A 63 -5.81 -4.51 -3.31
N PRO A 64 -5.05 -4.80 -2.23
CA PRO A 64 -3.82 -5.59 -2.33
C PRO A 64 -4.06 -6.99 -2.92
N PHE A 65 -5.11 -7.67 -2.47
CA PHE A 65 -5.45 -9.01 -2.94
C PHE A 65 -5.90 -9.01 -4.38
N LEU A 66 -6.72 -8.04 -4.78
CA LEU A 66 -7.18 -7.89 -6.15
C LEU A 66 -6.02 -7.65 -7.12
N TRP A 67 -5.08 -6.78 -6.74
CA TRP A 67 -3.89 -6.51 -7.57
C TRP A 67 -3.01 -7.77 -7.71
N LEU A 68 -2.79 -8.49 -6.61
CA LEU A 68 -2.05 -9.76 -6.64
C LEU A 68 -2.76 -10.79 -7.51
N ALA A 69 -4.08 -10.94 -7.39
CA ALA A 69 -4.87 -11.86 -8.22
C ALA A 69 -4.74 -11.52 -9.70
N ARG A 70 -4.87 -10.24 -10.08
CA ARG A 70 -4.68 -9.77 -11.47
C ARG A 70 -3.29 -10.10 -12.00
N LYS A 71 -2.24 -9.91 -11.19
CA LYS A 71 -0.86 -10.20 -11.58
C LYS A 71 -0.57 -11.69 -11.70
N LEU A 72 -1.11 -12.50 -10.79
CA LEU A 72 -0.90 -13.95 -10.77
C LEU A 72 -1.69 -14.67 -11.88
N VAL A 73 -2.91 -14.22 -12.15
CA VAL A 73 -3.79 -14.79 -13.19
C VAL A 73 -3.45 -14.23 -14.58
N GLY A 74 -2.88 -13.03 -14.65
CA GLY A 74 -2.59 -12.36 -15.91
C GLY A 74 -3.80 -11.66 -16.54
N ASP A 75 -4.91 -11.51 -15.80
CA ASP A 75 -6.12 -10.83 -16.25
C ASP A 75 -6.27 -9.47 -15.56
N PRO A 76 -6.12 -8.34 -16.29
CA PRO A 76 -6.32 -6.99 -15.74
C PRO A 76 -7.77 -6.69 -15.35
N ASN A 77 -8.74 -7.39 -15.95
CA ASN A 77 -10.17 -7.15 -15.77
C ASN A 77 -10.78 -7.98 -14.63
N LEU A 78 -9.97 -8.80 -13.95
CA LEU A 78 -10.41 -9.57 -12.79
C LEU A 78 -10.99 -8.62 -11.74
N VAL A 79 -12.18 -8.95 -11.26
CA VAL A 79 -12.91 -8.26 -10.19
C VAL A 79 -13.39 -9.28 -9.17
N PHE A 80 -13.46 -8.87 -7.91
CA PHE A 80 -14.16 -9.68 -6.90
C PHE A 80 -15.66 -9.43 -7.04
N VAL A 81 -16.41 -10.52 -7.19
CA VAL A 81 -17.87 -10.49 -7.36
C VAL A 81 -18.61 -10.43 -6.02
N GLU A 82 -17.99 -10.94 -4.96
CA GLU A 82 -18.53 -10.91 -3.61
C GLU A 82 -17.48 -10.37 -2.66
N SER A 83 -17.92 -9.52 -1.74
CA SER A 83 -17.08 -9.08 -0.62
C SER A 83 -16.93 -10.26 0.35
N PRO A 84 -15.71 -10.57 0.82
CA PRO A 84 -15.53 -11.61 1.82
C PRO A 84 -16.30 -11.24 3.10
N ALA A 85 -16.69 -12.25 3.88
CA ALA A 85 -17.34 -12.05 5.17
C ALA A 85 -16.36 -11.41 6.18
N LEU A 86 -16.27 -10.08 6.13
CA LEU A 86 -15.43 -9.29 7.02
C LEU A 86 -16.12 -9.06 8.35
N LYS A 87 -15.33 -9.01 9.43
CA LYS A 87 -15.84 -8.50 10.71
C LYS A 87 -16.35 -7.07 10.50
N PRO A 88 -17.46 -6.69 11.15
CA PRO A 88 -17.95 -5.32 11.11
C PRO A 88 -16.82 -4.34 11.46
N PRO A 89 -16.71 -3.20 10.76
CA PRO A 89 -15.68 -2.22 11.04
C PRO A 89 -15.85 -1.70 12.47
N GLU A 90 -14.75 -1.67 13.22
CA GLU A 90 -14.73 -1.12 14.58
C GLU A 90 -14.70 0.41 14.56
N VAL A 91 -14.24 1.00 13.46
CA VAL A 91 -14.08 2.45 13.28
C VAL A 91 -14.48 2.82 11.86
N VAL A 92 -15.23 3.90 11.70
CA VAL A 92 -15.54 4.48 10.40
C VAL A 92 -14.52 5.58 10.11
N ILE A 93 -13.81 5.48 8.99
CA ILE A 93 -12.97 6.57 8.50
C ILE A 93 -13.88 7.55 7.78
N ASP A 94 -13.74 8.84 8.09
CA ASP A 94 -14.51 9.89 7.42
C ASP A 94 -14.15 9.98 5.92
N GLN A 95 -15.17 10.16 5.08
CA GLN A 95 -15.01 10.20 3.62
C GLN A 95 -14.10 11.36 3.19
N SER A 96 -14.13 12.49 3.90
CA SER A 96 -13.25 13.62 3.63
C SER A 96 -11.77 13.24 3.80
N THR A 97 -11.47 12.42 4.82
CA THR A 97 -10.11 11.98 5.14
C THR A 97 -9.61 10.96 4.12
N VAL A 98 -10.49 10.07 3.66
CA VAL A 98 -10.22 9.13 2.56
C VAL A 98 -9.79 9.89 1.30
N ALA A 99 -10.59 10.89 0.89
CA ALA A 99 -10.30 11.69 -0.30
C ALA A 99 -8.97 12.44 -0.18
N GLN A 100 -8.67 12.99 0.99
CA GLN A 100 -7.39 13.66 1.25
C GLN A 100 -6.22 12.69 1.09
N TYR A 101 -6.29 11.48 1.65
CA TYR A 101 -5.21 10.50 1.51
C TYR A 101 -5.02 10.04 0.07
N GLU A 102 -6.09 9.80 -0.68
CA GLU A 102 -5.98 9.45 -2.10
C GLU A 102 -5.36 10.58 -2.93
N GLN A 103 -5.72 11.83 -2.64
CA GLN A 103 -5.09 13.00 -3.27
C GLN A 103 -3.61 13.13 -2.91
N GLU A 104 -3.24 12.97 -1.64
CA GLU A 104 -1.83 13.01 -1.20
C GLU A 104 -0.99 11.91 -1.84
N LEU A 105 -1.56 10.70 -1.97
CA LEU A 105 -0.91 9.55 -2.60
C LEU A 105 -0.66 9.82 -4.08
N THR A 106 -1.69 10.32 -4.78
CA THR A 106 -1.62 10.68 -6.20
C THR A 106 -0.61 11.81 -6.42
N ALA A 107 -0.62 12.83 -5.56
CA ALA A 107 0.34 13.91 -5.60
C ALA A 107 1.78 13.39 -5.39
N ALA A 108 1.99 12.52 -4.40
CA ALA A 108 3.31 11.95 -4.11
C ALA A 108 3.84 11.03 -5.23
N GLN A 109 2.97 10.37 -5.99
CA GLN A 109 3.36 9.60 -7.17
C GLN A 109 3.93 10.48 -8.29
N ASN A 110 3.42 11.71 -8.41
CA ASN A 110 3.85 12.68 -9.44
C ASN A 110 5.10 13.49 -9.06
N VAL A 111 5.55 13.44 -7.80
CA VAL A 111 6.79 14.12 -7.36
C VAL A 111 8.00 13.31 -7.83
N PRO A 112 9.07 13.90 -8.37
CA PRO A 112 10.31 13.18 -8.67
C PRO A 112 10.86 12.45 -7.44
N LEU A 113 11.48 11.28 -7.65
CA LEU A 113 12.17 10.61 -6.55
C LEU A 113 13.38 11.47 -6.12
N PRO A 114 13.64 11.66 -4.82
CA PRO A 114 14.89 12.24 -4.36
C PRO A 114 16.06 11.35 -4.78
N ASP A 115 17.22 11.97 -5.05
CA ASP A 115 18.43 11.29 -5.50
C ASP A 115 18.93 10.26 -4.47
N GLU A 116 19.60 9.21 -4.95
CA GLU A 116 19.94 8.01 -4.15
C GLU A 116 20.89 8.29 -2.96
N ASP A 117 21.55 9.45 -2.93
CA ASP A 117 22.61 9.79 -1.97
C ASP A 117 22.10 10.30 -0.61
N GLU A 118 20.79 10.50 -0.41
CA GLU A 118 20.23 11.00 0.86
C GLU A 118 19.77 9.91 1.86
N ASP A 119 19.83 8.62 1.50
CA ASP A 119 19.21 7.52 2.29
C ASP A 119 20.21 6.51 2.89
N LEU A 120 21.31 6.97 3.52
CA LEU A 120 22.10 6.19 4.49
C LEU A 120 21.96 6.72 5.92
#